data_AF-A0A2D4UM42-F1
#
_entry.id   AF-A0A2D4UM42-F1
#
_cell.length_a   1.000
_cell.length_b   1.000
_cell.length_c   1.000
_cell.angle_alpha   90.00
_cell.angle_beta   90.00
_cell.angle_gamma   90.00
#
_symmetry.space_group_name_H-M   'P 1'
#
loop_
_entity.id
_entity.type
_entity.pdbx_description
1 polymer ?
#
loop_
_entity_poly.entity_id
_entity_poly.type
_entity_poly.pdbx_seq_one_letter_code
_entity_poly.pdbx_strand_id
1 'polypeptide(L)' 'ILFTIVNLSRKLKVDPEKALNRTNEKFRYRLNGIEDELIKLGKSVKEIDPDLLETLWEAQKN' A
#
# COMPACT_ATOMS: atom_id res chain seq x y z
N ILE A 1 21.74 -1.59 -0.27
CA ILE A 1 20.60 -1.41 -1.21
C ILE A 1 19.89 -0.08 -1.00
N LEU A 2 19.41 0.25 0.21
CA LEU A 2 18.70 1.53 0.46
C LEU A 2 19.52 2.77 0.05
N PHE A 3 20.81 2.80 0.35
CA PHE A 3 21.71 3.89 -0.09
C PHE A 3 21.72 4.05 -1.62
N THR A 4 21.74 2.94 -2.36
CA THR A 4 21.66 2.94 -3.83
C THR A 4 20.35 3.52 -4.33
N ILE A 5 19.22 3.17 -3.70
CA ILE A 5 17.89 3.71 -4.04
C ILE A 5 17.85 5.22 -3.77
N VAL A 6 18.35 5.67 -2.62
CA VAL A 6 18.41 7.10 -2.27
C VAL A 6 19.25 7.87 -3.29
N ASN A 7 20.40 7.34 -3.71
CA ASN A 7 21.24 7.97 -4.73
C ASN A 7 20.58 7.98 -6.10
N LEU A 8 19.86 6.92 -6.47
CA LEU A 8 19.08 6.89 -7.70
C LEU A 8 17.99 7.95 -7.69
N SER A 9 17.22 8.07 -6.60
CA SER A 9 16.19 9.11 -6.45
C SER A 9 16.79 10.51 -6.63
N ARG A 10 17.95 10.79 -6.01
CA ARG A 10 18.67 12.06 -6.19
C ARG A 10 19.08 12.30 -7.65
N LYS A 11 19.61 11.29 -8.34
CA LYS A 11 19.99 11.38 -9.77
C LYS A 11 18.77 11.68 -10.65
N LEU A 12 17.61 11.15 -10.29
CA LEU A 12 16.33 11.40 -10.96
C LEU A 12 15.65 12.71 -10.50
N LYS A 13 16.28 13.49 -9.61
CA LYS A 13 15.72 14.70 -8.99
C LYS A 13 14.40 14.45 -8.25
N VAL A 14 14.22 13.24 -7.73
CA VAL A 14 13.10 12.85 -6.87
C VAL A 14 13.58 12.93 -5.42
N ASP A 15 12.79 13.57 -4.57
CA ASP A 15 12.99 13.54 -3.13
C ASP A 15 12.60 12.15 -2.58
N PRO A 16 13.56 11.34 -2.11
CA PRO A 16 13.29 9.97 -1.68
C PRO A 16 12.41 9.90 -0.43
N GLU A 17 12.51 10.87 0.48
CA GLU A 17 11.71 10.90 1.70
C GLU A 17 10.25 11.24 1.37
N LYS A 18 10.02 12.25 0.53
CA LYS A 18 8.67 12.56 0.04
C LYS A 18 8.08 11.43 -0.78
N ALA A 19 8.87 10.77 -1.63
CA ALA A 19 8.40 9.62 -2.42
C ALA A 19 7.99 8.44 -1.52
N LEU A 20 8.77 8.16 -0.48
CA LEU A 20 8.46 7.13 0.51
C LEU A 20 7.19 7.49 1.30
N ASN A 21 7.10 8.73 1.81
CA ASN A 21 5.94 9.19 2.56
C ASN A 21 4.64 9.10 1.75
N ARG A 22 4.66 9.55 0.48
CA ARG A 22 3.51 9.41 -0.43
C ARG A 22 3.13 7.95 -0.67
N THR A 23 4.11 7.05 -0.74
CA THR A 23 3.86 5.62 -0.91
C THR A 23 3.22 5.02 0.35
N ASN A 24 3.72 5.40 1.53
CA ASN A 24 3.16 4.97 2.82
C ASN A 24 1.73 5.48 3.01
N GLU A 25 1.43 6.72 2.63
CA GLU A 25 0.06 7.27 2.65
C GLU A 25 -0.89 6.49 1.74
N LYS A 26 -0.47 6.20 0.50
CA LYS A 26 -1.24 5.36 -0.43
C LYS A 26 -1.49 3.95 0.11
N PHE A 27 -0.46 3.36 0.72
CA PHE A 27 -0.58 2.04 1.34
C PHE A 27 -1.60 2.04 2.48
N ARG A 28 -1.52 3.03 3.38
CA ARG A 28 -2.49 3.18 4.48
C ARG A 28 -3.91 3.39 3.97
N TYR A 29 -4.09 4.25 2.97
CA TYR A 29 -5.40 4.48 2.37
C TYR A 29 -6.04 3.17 1.86
N ARG A 30 -5.28 2.37 1.10
CA ARG A 30 -5.75 1.08 0.59
C ARG A 30 -6.05 0.09 1.69
N LEU A 31 -5.17 0.00 2.68
CA LEU A 31 -5.35 -0.93 3.79
C LEU A 31 -6.61 -0.60 4.59
N ASN A 32 -6.84 0.69 4.88
CA ASN A 32 -8.06 1.13 5.57
C ASN A 32 -9.32 0.79 4.75
N GLY A 33 -9.30 0.99 3.42
CA GLY A 33 -10.43 0.63 2.55
C GLY A 33 -10.74 -0.88 2.56
N ILE A 34 -9.70 -1.71 2.56
CA ILE A 34 -9.83 -3.17 2.70
C ILE A 34 -10.38 -3.55 4.07
N GLU A 35 -9.90 -2.93 5.14
CA GLU A 35 -10.42 -3.17 6.50
C GLU A 35 -11.91 -2.82 6.60
N ASP A 36 -12.33 -1.69 6.03
CA ASP A 36 -13.74 -1.29 5.97
C ASP A 36 -14.62 -2.31 5.21
N GLU A 37 -14.11 -2.85 4.10
CA GLU A 37 -14.80 -3.89 3.32
C GLU A 37 -14.89 -5.22 4.08
N LEU A 38 -13.83 -5.60 4.78
CA LEU A 38 -13.81 -6.82 5.58
C LEU A 38 -14.75 -6.74 6.79
N ILE A 39 -14.84 -5.57 7.43
CA ILE A 39 -15.82 -5.30 8.50
C ILE A 39 -17.25 -5.48 7.95
N LYS A 40 -17.55 -4.96 6.76
CA LYS A 40 -18.87 -5.14 6.12
C LYS A 40 -19.18 -6.61 5.80
N LEU A 41 -18.16 -7.39 5.46
CA LEU A 41 -18.29 -8.83 5.19
C LEU A 41 -18.30 -9.69 6.46
N GLY A 42 -18.07 -9.09 7.64
CA GLY A 42 -17.96 -9.82 8.91
C GLY A 42 -16.74 -10.74 8.98
N LYS A 43 -15.70 -10.48 8.18
CA LYS A 43 -14.47 -11.29 8.11
C LYS A 43 -13.29 -10.54 8.72
N SER A 44 -12.37 -11.27 9.33
CA SER A 44 -11.11 -10.73 9.85
C SER A 44 -9.99 -10.88 8.82
N VAL A 45 -9.06 -9.91 8.77
CA VAL A 45 -7.87 -9.93 7.89
C VAL A 45 -7.01 -11.20 8.06
N LYS A 46 -7.08 -11.84 9.23
CA LYS A 46 -6.30 -13.06 9.51
C LYS A 46 -6.92 -14.33 8.96
N GLU A 47 -8.19 -14.28 8.56
CA GLU A 47 -8.98 -15.45 8.16
C GLU A 47 -9.39 -15.40 6.69
N ILE A 48 -8.96 -14.37 5.96
CA ILE A 48 -9.26 -14.22 4.54
C ILE A 48 -8.29 -15.01 3.66
N ASP A 49 -8.88 -15.55 2.59
CA ASP A 49 -8.18 -16.11 1.45
C ASP A 49 -7.25 -15.05 0.79
N PRO A 50 -5.97 -15.37 0.54
CA PRO A 50 -5.07 -14.50 -0.23
C PRO A 50 -5.66 -13.99 -1.54
N ASP A 51 -6.45 -14.80 -2.25
CA ASP A 51 -7.06 -14.39 -3.53
C ASP A 51 -8.14 -13.31 -3.35
N LEU A 52 -8.88 -13.39 -2.24
CA LEU A 52 -9.85 -12.36 -1.88
C LEU A 52 -9.14 -11.07 -1.45
N LEU A 53 -8.04 -11.17 -0.69
CA LEU A 53 -7.25 -9.99 -0.32
C LEU A 53 -6.69 -9.26 -1.54
N GLU A 54 -6.17 -10.00 -2.53
CA GLU A 54 -5.68 -9.42 -3.79
C GLU A 54 -6.81 -8.72 -4.56
N THR A 55 -8.01 -9.33 -4.60
CA THR A 55 -9.19 -8.75 -5.25
C THR A 55 -9.60 -7.42 -4.59
N LEU A 56 -9.66 -7.38 -3.25
CA LEU A 56 -9.98 -6.16 -2.51
C LEU A 56 -8.86 -5.10 -2.68
N TRP A 57 -7.60 -5.54 -2.72
CA TRP A 57 -6.46 -4.67 -2.95
C TRP A 57 -6.47 -4.00 -4.33
N GLU A 58 -6.77 -4.74 -5.39
CA GLU A 58 -6.92 -4.18 -6.73
C GLU A 58 -8.13 -3.24 -6.83
N ALA A 59 -9.22 -3.52 -6.10
CA ALA A 59 -10.38 -2.63 -6.01
C ALA A 59 -10.03 -1.26 -5.39
N GLN A 60 -9.17 -1.21 -4.38
CA GLN A 60 -8.73 0.04 -3.72
C GLN A 60 -7.59 0.77 -4.45
N LYS A 61 -7.08 0.21 -5.56
CA LYS A 61 -5.88 0.73 -6.23
C LYS A 61 -6.16 1.96 -7.10
N ASN A 62 -7.41 2.16 -7.51
CA ASN A 62 -7.90 3.17 -8.45
C ASN A 62 -8.51 4.39 -7.75
#